data_AF-A0A1N6IMA2-F1
#
_entry.id   AF-A0A1N6IMA2-F1
#
_cell.length_a   1.000
_cell.length_b   1.000
_cell.length_c   1.000
_cell.angle_alpha   90.00
_cell.angle_beta   90.00
_cell.angle_gamma   90.00
#
_symmetry.space_group_name_H-M   'P 1'
#
loop_
_entity.id
_entity.type
_entity.pdbx_description
1 polymer ?
#
loop_
_entity_poly.entity_id
_entity_poly.type
_entity_poly.pdbx_seq_one_letter_code
_entity_poly.pdbx_strand_id
1 'polypeptide(L)'
;MEKEYKEYSYFDVDPKKGWGFILALASLLLFTVMGMGIDIDEYLQHEYLNIPRWYFYVIFTIDALMIISLVLMFFYRKIGMFAFPVLLVLHFLMHNYYLSTFLYTDVTNLFLFTGFGMLAIIPKWKFFK
;
A
#
# COMPACT_ATOMS: atom_id res chain seq x y z
N MET A 1 -42.48 25.05 1.31
CA MET A 1 -41.52 24.12 0.69
C MET A 1 -40.58 23.64 1.79
N GLU A 2 -40.88 22.48 2.36
CA GLU A 2 -39.94 21.77 3.23
C GLU A 2 -38.72 21.39 2.39
N LYS A 3 -37.53 21.82 2.80
CA LYS A 3 -36.28 21.35 2.21
C LYS A 3 -36.08 19.91 2.69
N GLU A 4 -36.28 18.96 1.80
CA GLU A 4 -35.93 17.56 2.03
C GLU A 4 -34.39 17.47 2.21
N TYR A 5 -33.93 17.37 3.45
CA TYR A 5 -32.52 17.11 3.74
C TYR A 5 -32.27 15.63 3.43
N LYS A 6 -31.65 15.35 2.28
CA LYS A 6 -31.11 14.02 2.02
C LYS A 6 -30.01 13.76 3.06
N GLU A 7 -30.28 12.85 3.98
CA GLU A 7 -29.31 12.35 4.94
C GLU A 7 -28.15 11.71 4.15
N TYR A 8 -27.00 12.38 4.12
CA TYR A 8 -25.80 11.83 3.49
C TYR A 8 -25.27 10.70 4.38
N SER A 9 -25.65 9.47 4.07
CA SER A 9 -25.03 8.29 4.67
C SER A 9 -23.63 8.11 4.10
N TYR A 10 -22.63 8.17 4.96
CA TYR A 10 -21.21 7.95 4.65
C TYR A 10 -20.96 6.60 3.96
N PHE A 11 -21.88 5.64 4.06
CA PHE A 11 -21.81 4.30 3.46
C PHE A 11 -22.60 4.15 2.16
N ASP A 12 -23.35 5.18 1.74
CA ASP A 12 -24.16 5.19 0.52
C ASP A 12 -23.48 5.90 -0.65
N VAL A 13 -22.17 5.66 -0.77
CA VAL A 13 -21.36 6.19 -1.86
C VAL A 13 -21.55 5.33 -3.12
N ASP A 14 -21.80 5.98 -4.25
CA ASP A 14 -21.82 5.39 -5.60
C ASP A 14 -20.58 4.48 -5.83
N PRO A 15 -20.69 3.33 -6.52
CA PRO A 15 -19.54 2.48 -6.88
C PRO A 15 -18.41 3.23 -7.60
N LYS A 16 -18.68 4.38 -8.21
CA LYS A 16 -17.67 5.25 -8.82
C LYS A 16 -16.54 5.60 -7.84
N LYS A 17 -15.30 5.46 -8.31
CA LYS A 17 -14.10 5.80 -7.54
C LYS A 17 -14.08 7.30 -7.27
N GLY A 18 -14.27 7.70 -6.01
CA GLY A 18 -14.17 9.10 -5.62
C GLY A 18 -12.72 9.57 -5.57
N TRP A 19 -12.50 10.89 -5.62
CA TRP A 19 -11.16 11.48 -5.54
C TRP A 19 -10.37 11.04 -4.31
N GLY A 20 -11.00 10.92 -3.14
CA GLY A 20 -10.33 10.44 -1.92
C GLY A 20 -9.77 9.02 -2.05
N PHE A 21 -10.51 8.12 -2.72
CA PHE A 21 -10.04 6.76 -2.98
C PHE A 21 -8.87 6.73 -3.97
N ILE A 22 -8.96 7.54 -5.05
CA ILE A 22 -7.91 7.64 -6.06
C ILE A 22 -6.63 8.23 -5.44
N LEU A 23 -6.76 9.31 -4.66
CA LEU A 23 -5.63 9.95 -3.99
C LEU A 23 -5.01 9.03 -2.94
N ALA A 24 -5.81 8.30 -2.17
CA ALA A 24 -5.29 7.31 -1.24
C ALA A 24 -4.46 6.24 -1.96
N LEU A 25 -5.00 5.63 -3.03
CA LEU A 25 -4.27 4.64 -3.81
C LEU A 25 -3.02 5.22 -4.50
N ALA A 26 -3.11 6.44 -5.03
CA ALA A 26 -1.97 7.10 -5.65
C ALA A 26 -0.85 7.37 -4.64
N SER A 27 -1.19 7.82 -3.43
CA SER A 27 -0.22 8.00 -2.35
C SER A 27 0.42 6.68 -1.94
N LEU A 28 -0.37 5.61 -1.75
CA LEU A 28 0.18 4.28 -1.43
C LEU A 28 1.11 3.77 -2.53
N LEU A 29 0.73 3.97 -3.80
CA LEU A 29 1.57 3.59 -4.94
C LEU A 29 2.86 4.39 -4.99
N LEU A 30 2.81 5.70 -4.78
CA LEU A 30 3.99 6.56 -4.73
C LEU A 30 5.00 6.06 -3.70
N PHE A 31 4.57 5.82 -2.46
CA PHE A 31 5.47 5.35 -1.41
C PHE A 31 5.95 3.92 -1.63
N THR A 32 5.15 3.07 -2.26
CA THR A 32 5.58 1.71 -2.66
C THR A 32 6.67 1.77 -3.73
N VAL A 33 6.52 2.63 -4.75
CA VAL A 33 7.55 2.83 -5.79
C VAL A 33 8.81 3.48 -5.22
N MET A 34 8.67 4.40 -4.25
CA MET A 34 9.82 4.94 -3.53
C MET A 34 10.56 3.86 -2.73
N GLY A 35 9.86 2.96 -2.05
CA GLY A 35 10.44 1.81 -1.36
C GLY A 35 11.26 0.92 -2.32
N MET A 36 10.64 0.50 -3.42
CA MET A 36 11.33 -0.25 -4.48
C MET A 36 12.56 0.51 -5.04
N GLY A 37 12.52 1.84 -5.11
CA GLY A 37 13.67 2.65 -5.50
C GLY A 37 14.86 2.49 -4.55
N ILE A 38 14.61 2.42 -3.24
CA ILE A 38 15.64 2.16 -2.23
C ILE A 38 16.23 0.76 -2.43
N ASP A 39 15.39 -0.23 -2.68
CA ASP A 39 15.84 -1.62 -2.90
C ASP A 39 16.69 -1.75 -4.17
N ILE A 40 16.37 -1.00 -5.22
CA ILE A 40 17.19 -0.91 -6.42
C ILE A 40 18.55 -0.29 -6.09
N ASP A 41 18.58 0.80 -5.32
CA ASP A 41 19.83 1.43 -4.91
C ASP A 41 20.69 0.47 -4.04
N GLU A 42 20.07 -0.27 -3.12
CA GLU A 42 20.72 -1.31 -2.32
C GLU A 42 21.25 -2.45 -3.20
N TYR A 43 20.49 -2.87 -4.22
CA TYR A 43 20.93 -3.88 -5.18
C TYR A 43 22.12 -3.40 -5.99
N LEU A 44 22.14 -2.14 -6.44
CA LEU A 44 23.27 -1.58 -7.16
C LEU A 44 24.53 -1.48 -6.28
N GLN A 45 24.35 -1.36 -4.97
CA GLN A 45 25.43 -1.24 -3.99
C GLN A 45 25.72 -2.53 -3.21
N HIS A 46 25.11 -3.66 -3.60
CA HIS A 46 25.11 -4.88 -2.79
C HIS A 46 26.51 -5.44 -2.48
N GLU A 47 27.46 -5.30 -3.39
CA GLU A 47 28.85 -5.76 -3.19
C GLU A 47 29.56 -4.94 -2.11
N TYR A 48 29.30 -3.63 -2.05
CA TYR A 48 29.85 -2.74 -1.03
C TYR A 48 29.19 -2.96 0.34
N LEU A 49 27.87 -3.18 0.33
CA LEU A 49 27.06 -3.41 1.54
C LEU A 49 27.12 -4.86 2.04
N ASN A 50 27.81 -5.76 1.34
CA ASN A 50 27.87 -7.20 1.61
C ASN A 50 26.48 -7.88 1.70
N ILE A 51 25.53 -7.45 0.87
CA ILE A 51 24.17 -8.01 0.83
C ILE A 51 24.13 -9.18 -0.17
N PRO A 52 23.70 -10.38 0.25
CA PRO A 52 23.68 -11.53 -0.63
C PRO A 52 22.57 -11.41 -1.68
N ARG A 53 22.84 -11.83 -2.93
CA ARG A 53 21.89 -11.70 -4.05
C ARG A 53 20.52 -12.35 -3.82
N TRP A 54 20.46 -13.40 -3.01
CA TRP A 54 19.20 -14.08 -2.72
C TRP A 54 18.21 -13.17 -1.98
N TYR A 55 18.70 -12.23 -1.17
CA TYR A 55 17.87 -11.25 -0.47
C TYR A 55 17.04 -10.45 -1.46
N PHE A 56 17.66 -10.01 -2.56
CA PHE A 56 16.99 -9.20 -3.57
C PHE A 56 15.92 -9.97 -4.35
N TYR A 57 16.08 -11.28 -4.56
CA TYR A 57 15.00 -12.09 -5.13
C TYR A 57 13.77 -12.10 -4.23
N VAL A 58 13.96 -12.11 -2.91
CA VAL A 58 12.87 -12.04 -1.94
C VAL A 58 12.25 -10.65 -1.92
N ILE A 59 13.06 -9.59 -1.78
CA ILE A 59 12.54 -8.24 -1.61
C ILE A 59 11.81 -7.74 -2.86
N PHE A 60 12.37 -7.95 -4.05
CA PHE A 60 11.70 -7.57 -5.31
C PHE A 60 10.44 -8.41 -5.56
N THR A 61 10.36 -9.63 -5.02
CA THR A 61 9.11 -10.40 -5.06
C THR A 61 8.05 -9.76 -4.17
N ILE A 62 8.43 -9.32 -2.96
CA ILE A 62 7.52 -8.63 -2.03
C ILE A 62 7.03 -7.33 -2.66
N ASP A 63 7.92 -6.52 -3.24
CA ASP A 63 7.59 -5.30 -3.98
C ASP A 63 6.55 -5.54 -5.08
N ALA A 64 6.81 -6.53 -5.94
CA ALA A 64 5.90 -6.87 -7.03
C ALA A 64 4.52 -7.28 -6.50
N LEU A 65 4.48 -8.08 -5.42
CA LEU A 65 3.24 -8.48 -4.77
C LEU A 65 2.51 -7.30 -4.10
N MET A 66 3.24 -6.32 -3.57
CA MET A 66 2.66 -5.09 -3.03
C MET A 66 1.98 -4.27 -4.13
N ILE A 67 2.64 -4.08 -5.27
CA ILE A 67 2.04 -3.39 -6.43
C ILE A 67 0.81 -4.15 -6.93
N ILE A 68 0.89 -5.48 -7.05
CA ILE A 68 -0.26 -6.32 -7.43
C ILE A 68 -1.42 -6.13 -6.42
N SER A 69 -1.12 -6.05 -5.13
CA SER A 69 -2.12 -5.82 -4.09
C SER A 69 -2.81 -4.46 -4.24
N LEU A 70 -2.08 -3.39 -4.58
CA LEU A 70 -2.65 -2.09 -4.90
C LEU A 70 -3.57 -2.14 -6.14
N VAL A 71 -3.15 -2.85 -7.19
CA VAL A 71 -3.97 -3.05 -8.41
C VAL A 71 -5.24 -3.81 -8.06
N LEU A 72 -5.16 -4.86 -7.25
CA LEU A 72 -6.30 -5.61 -6.75
C LEU A 72 -7.26 -4.72 -5.94
N MET A 73 -6.73 -3.85 -5.07
CA MET A 73 -7.54 -2.87 -4.34
C MET A 73 -8.25 -1.89 -5.28
N PHE A 74 -7.59 -1.43 -6.34
CA PHE A 74 -8.22 -0.58 -7.36
C PHE A 74 -9.41 -1.27 -8.06
N PHE A 75 -9.36 -2.60 -8.23
CA PHE A 75 -10.49 -3.38 -8.74
C PHE A 75 -11.47 -3.86 -7.66
N TYR A 76 -11.38 -3.31 -6.45
CA TYR A 76 -12.21 -3.69 -5.30
C TYR A 76 -12.12 -5.19 -4.99
N ARG A 77 -10.92 -5.79 -5.02
CA ARG A 77 -10.69 -7.18 -4.58
C ARG A 77 -10.26 -7.19 -3.13
N LYS A 78 -10.97 -7.91 -2.26
CA LYS A 78 -10.69 -7.98 -0.81
C LYS A 78 -9.28 -8.48 -0.53
N ILE A 79 -8.80 -9.42 -1.34
CA ILE A 79 -7.46 -9.99 -1.13
C ILE A 79 -6.36 -8.93 -1.20
N GLY A 80 -6.47 -7.90 -2.06
CA GLY A 80 -5.49 -6.82 -2.13
C GLY A 80 -5.42 -5.98 -0.84
N MET A 81 -6.56 -5.81 -0.17
CA MET A 81 -6.66 -5.07 1.10
C MET A 81 -5.91 -5.73 2.25
N PHE A 82 -5.94 -7.06 2.31
CA PHE A 82 -5.25 -7.80 3.35
C PHE A 82 -3.80 -8.10 2.96
N ALA A 83 -3.56 -8.41 1.69
CA ALA A 83 -2.23 -8.71 1.19
C ALA A 83 -1.29 -7.51 1.31
N PHE A 84 -1.75 -6.30 0.95
CA PHE A 84 -0.91 -5.11 0.96
C PHE A 84 -0.25 -4.81 2.33
N PRO A 85 -0.99 -4.63 3.45
CA PRO A 85 -0.38 -4.34 4.75
C PRO A 85 0.45 -5.51 5.27
N VAL A 86 0.09 -6.76 4.97
CA VAL A 86 0.89 -7.93 5.36
C VAL A 86 2.23 -7.94 4.64
N LEU A 87 2.23 -7.70 3.32
CA LEU A 87 3.44 -7.63 2.52
C LEU A 87 4.29 -6.42 2.90
N LEU A 88 3.68 -5.28 3.19
CA LEU A 88 4.37 -4.08 3.66
C LEU A 88 5.08 -4.31 5.01
N VAL A 89 4.42 -4.99 5.96
CA VAL A 89 5.06 -5.35 7.22
C VAL A 89 6.16 -6.37 6.99
N LEU A 90 5.96 -7.34 6.11
CA LEU A 90 7.00 -8.31 5.76
C LEU A 90 8.22 -7.62 5.12
N HIS A 91 8.00 -6.67 4.21
CA HIS A 91 9.02 -5.82 3.61
C HIS A 91 9.84 -5.11 4.69
N PHE A 92 9.15 -4.38 5.57
CA PHE A 92 9.78 -3.67 6.69
C PHE A 92 10.59 -4.60 7.58
N LEU A 93 10.06 -5.78 7.92
CA LEU A 93 10.77 -6.76 8.75
C LEU A 93 11.98 -7.34 8.04
N MET A 94 11.95 -7.52 6.72
CA MET A 94 13.12 -7.98 5.96
C MET A 94 14.26 -6.96 6.04
N HIS A 95 14.00 -5.66 5.80
CA HIS A 95 15.04 -4.63 5.96
C HIS A 95 15.50 -4.50 7.40
N ASN A 96 14.57 -4.52 8.36
CA ASN A 96 14.91 -4.34 9.76
C ASN A 96 15.73 -5.52 10.32
N TYR A 97 15.36 -6.76 9.96
CA TYR A 97 16.02 -7.96 10.49
C TYR A 97 17.31 -8.29 9.74
N TYR A 98 17.31 -8.25 8.40
CA TYR A 98 18.49 -8.63 7.61
C TYR A 98 19.48 -7.49 7.42
N LEU A 99 19.00 -6.26 7.24
CA LEU A 99 19.87 -5.12 6.95
C LEU A 99 20.05 -4.18 8.14
N SER A 100 19.34 -4.42 9.26
CA SER A 100 19.28 -3.48 10.40
C SER A 100 18.83 -2.07 10.00
N THR A 101 18.10 -1.96 8.90
CA THR A 101 17.66 -0.69 8.31
C THR A 101 16.22 -0.40 8.72
N PHE A 102 15.97 0.80 9.22
CA PHE A 102 14.62 1.28 9.50
C PHE A 102 14.11 2.13 8.32
N LEU A 103 13.30 1.52 7.47
CA LEU A 103 12.72 2.20 6.32
C LEU A 103 11.54 3.09 6.75
N TYR A 104 11.77 4.40 6.75
CA TYR A 104 10.70 5.38 6.97
C TYR A 104 9.63 5.33 5.88
N THR A 105 10.01 4.97 4.65
CA THR A 105 9.06 4.76 3.55
C THR A 105 7.99 3.75 3.91
N ASP A 106 8.36 2.63 4.54
CA ASP A 106 7.43 1.56 4.91
C ASP A 106 6.47 2.00 6.01
N VAL A 107 7.00 2.65 7.04
CA VAL A 107 6.20 3.16 8.17
C VAL A 107 5.25 4.25 7.71
N THR A 108 5.71 5.16 6.84
CA THR A 108 4.84 6.17 6.24
C THR A 108 3.76 5.51 5.37
N ASN A 109 4.10 4.48 4.59
CA ASN A 109 3.12 3.77 3.76
C ASN A 109 2.07 3.04 4.63
N LEU A 110 2.48 2.49 5.77
CA LEU A 110 1.58 1.84 6.73
C LEU A 110 0.64 2.86 7.40
N PHE A 111 1.17 4.03 7.76
CA PHE A 111 0.37 5.17 8.24
C PHE A 111 -0.62 5.65 7.18
N LEU A 112 -0.19 5.80 5.93
CA LEU A 112 -1.07 6.18 4.82
C LEU A 112 -2.17 5.14 4.61
N PHE A 113 -1.85 3.85 4.70
CA PHE A 113 -2.82 2.78 4.55
C PHE A 113 -3.85 2.78 5.68
N THR A 114 -3.40 2.80 6.93
CA THR A 114 -4.26 2.75 8.11
C THR A 114 -5.06 4.04 8.31
N GLY A 115 -4.45 5.20 8.09
CA GLY A 115 -5.07 6.50 8.25
C GLY A 115 -5.95 6.86 7.06
N PHE A 116 -5.36 7.11 5.89
CA PHE A 116 -6.08 7.64 4.73
C PHE A 116 -6.72 6.54 3.86
N GLY A 117 -6.03 5.43 3.68
CA GLY A 117 -6.48 4.29 2.89
C GLY A 117 -7.78 3.73 3.45
N MET A 118 -7.77 3.28 4.70
CA MET A 118 -8.96 2.68 5.32
C MET A 118 -10.13 3.66 5.39
N LEU A 119 -9.93 4.94 5.71
CA LEU A 119 -11.01 5.93 5.71
C LEU A 119 -11.64 6.13 4.32
N ALA A 120 -10.85 6.08 3.24
CA ALA A 120 -11.39 6.18 1.89
C ALA A 120 -12.06 4.89 1.40
N ILE A 121 -11.68 3.75 1.98
CA ILE A 121 -12.07 2.41 1.57
C ILE A 121 -13.29 1.89 2.34
N ILE A 122 -13.41 2.17 3.64
CA ILE A 122 -14.51 1.73 4.51
C ILE A 122 -15.89 2.07 3.93
N PRO A 123 -16.16 3.31 3.43
CA PRO A 123 -17.40 3.65 2.73
C PRO A 123 -17.76 2.72 1.56
N LYS A 124 -16.74 2.15 0.92
CA LYS A 124 -16.83 1.36 -0.30
C LYS A 124 -16.71 -0.14 -0.05
N TRP A 125 -16.61 -0.56 1.21
CA TRP A 125 -16.39 -1.96 1.60
C TRP A 125 -17.40 -2.92 0.97
N LYS A 126 -18.67 -2.51 0.83
CA LYS A 126 -19.74 -3.30 0.19
C LYS A 126 -19.47 -3.67 -1.27
N PHE A 127 -18.61 -2.93 -1.96
CA PHE A 127 -18.22 -3.20 -3.34
C PHE A 127 -17.01 -4.13 -3.46
N PHE A 128 -16.27 -4.33 -2.36
CA PHE A 128 -15.15 -5.25 -2.37
C PHE A 128 -15.65 -6.70 -2.46
N LYS A 129 -15.13 -7.45 -3.43
CA LYS A 129 -15.42 -8.88 -3.63
C LYS A 129 -14.26 -9.74 -3.16
#